data_AF-A0A330HKA9-F1
#
_entry.id   AF-A0A330HKA9-F1
#
_cell.length_a   1.000
_cell.length_b   1.000
_cell.length_c   1.000
_cell.angle_alpha   90.00
_cell.angle_beta   90.00
_cell.angle_gamma   90.00
#
_symmetry.space_group_name_H-M   'P 1'
#
loop_
_entity.id
_entity.type
_entity.pdbx_description
1 polymer ?
#
loop_
_entity_poly.entity_id
_entity_poly.type
_entity_poly.pdbx_seq_one_letter_code
_entity_poly.pdbx_strand_id
1 'polypeptide(L)'
;MSRFYEAGPLAQVGINLFYGYGYNFYRQENQLRADDQRVRQMACSLLGRARGAIDEAESAYRRENIPTPTRANPFPDPAVVANAQALERLGREVGGLEGLIRHQPVPENDRMTQRYRLEAATLATLAEKDAVLVGQAELLRSLVEGVAGEAILANKREIETGIAAITSTLRDRQTFLL
;
A
#
# COMPACT_ATOMS: atom_id res chain seq x y z
N MET A 1 -18.43 0.09 -42.87
CA MET A 1 -18.17 -0.09 -41.44
C MET A 1 -17.08 0.89 -41.03
N SER A 2 -17.19 1.50 -39.85
CA SER A 2 -16.20 2.47 -39.36
C SER A 2 -14.88 1.76 -39.01
N ARG A 3 -13.74 2.33 -39.41
CA ARG A 3 -12.39 1.81 -39.05
C ARG A 3 -12.15 1.72 -37.54
N PHE A 4 -13.00 2.39 -36.74
CA PHE A 4 -13.03 2.28 -35.28
C PHE A 4 -13.33 0.87 -34.73
N TYR A 5 -13.85 -0.05 -35.55
CA TYR A 5 -14.12 -1.43 -35.13
C TYR A 5 -13.19 -2.46 -35.80
N GLU A 6 -12.21 -1.99 -36.57
CA GLU A 6 -11.25 -2.88 -37.22
C GLU A 6 -10.13 -3.22 -36.24
N ALA A 7 -10.30 -4.33 -35.52
CA ALA A 7 -9.39 -4.76 -34.47
C ALA A 7 -7.92 -4.89 -34.93
N GLY A 8 -7.66 -5.30 -36.18
CA GLY A 8 -6.32 -5.47 -36.73
C GLY A 8 -5.53 -4.15 -36.86
N PRO A 9 -6.01 -3.17 -37.65
CA PRO A 9 -5.39 -1.86 -37.77
C PRO A 9 -5.28 -1.09 -36.45
N LEU A 10 -6.29 -1.18 -35.58
CA LEU A 10 -6.26 -0.53 -34.27
C LEU A 10 -5.25 -1.18 -33.32
N ALA A 11 -5.15 -2.51 -33.33
CA ALA A 11 -4.11 -3.22 -32.59
C ALA A 11 -2.72 -2.83 -33.08
N GLN A 12 -2.51 -2.70 -34.40
CA GLN A 12 -1.23 -2.28 -34.96
C GLN A 12 -0.84 -0.84 -34.55
N VAL A 13 -1.81 0.08 -34.49
CA VAL A 13 -1.58 1.44 -33.97
C VAL A 13 -1.16 1.40 -32.50
N GLY A 14 -1.86 0.62 -31.67
CA GLY A 14 -1.49 0.42 -30.26
C GLY A 14 -0.09 -0.17 -30.11
N ILE A 15 0.21 -1.24 -30.84
CA ILE A 15 1.52 -1.91 -30.87
C ILE A 15 2.63 -0.93 -31.27
N ASN A 16 2.42 -0.15 -32.33
CA ASN A 16 3.41 0.84 -32.80
C ASN A 16 3.63 1.97 -31.78
N LEU A 17 2.57 2.43 -31.11
CA LEU A 17 2.70 3.41 -30.03
C LEU A 17 3.53 2.83 -28.89
N PHE A 18 3.22 1.62 -28.41
CA PHE A 18 3.97 0.96 -27.35
C PHE A 18 5.44 0.74 -27.72
N TYR A 19 5.72 0.24 -28.93
CA TYR A 19 7.10 0.06 -29.41
C TYR A 19 7.84 1.40 -29.59
N GLY A 20 7.15 2.45 -30.04
CA GLY A 20 7.70 3.81 -30.14
C GLY A 20 8.13 4.38 -28.79
N TYR A 21 7.47 3.98 -27.70
CA TYR A 21 7.86 4.27 -26.32
C TYR A 21 8.86 3.25 -25.72
N GLY A 22 9.31 2.27 -26.50
CA GLY A 22 10.28 1.26 -26.06
C GLY A 22 9.68 0.10 -25.25
N TYR A 23 8.36 -0.06 -25.25
CA TYR A 23 7.66 -1.16 -24.61
C TYR A 23 7.45 -2.32 -25.59
N ASN A 24 7.92 -3.52 -25.23
CA ASN A 24 7.71 -4.74 -25.99
C ASN A 24 6.78 -5.67 -25.20
N PHE A 25 5.59 -5.94 -25.74
CA PHE A 25 4.53 -6.72 -25.10
C PHE A 25 4.94 -8.17 -24.77
N TYR A 26 5.87 -8.73 -25.54
CA TYR A 26 6.33 -10.11 -25.40
C TYR A 26 7.56 -10.26 -24.50
N ARG A 27 8.07 -9.16 -23.95
CA ARG A 27 9.24 -9.19 -23.07
C ARG A 27 8.80 -9.42 -21.63
N GLN A 28 9.25 -10.52 -21.03
CA GLN A 28 8.86 -10.94 -19.68
C GLN A 28 9.17 -9.86 -18.62
N GLU A 29 10.28 -9.14 -18.76
CA GLU A 29 10.68 -8.07 -17.85
C GLU A 29 9.70 -6.89 -17.87
N ASN A 30 9.03 -6.63 -19.00
CA ASN A 30 8.00 -5.59 -19.07
C ASN A 30 6.71 -6.02 -18.35
N GLN A 31 6.38 -7.31 -18.40
CA GLN A 31 5.27 -7.86 -17.64
C GLN A 31 5.58 -7.80 -16.14
N LEU A 32 6.76 -8.24 -15.73
CA LEU A 32 7.17 -8.20 -14.32
C LEU A 32 7.20 -6.78 -13.74
N ARG A 33 7.63 -5.76 -14.51
CA ARG A 33 7.55 -4.35 -14.07
C ARG A 33 6.11 -3.83 -13.97
N ALA A 34 5.23 -4.26 -14.87
CA ALA A 34 3.81 -3.89 -14.80
C ALA A 34 3.12 -4.55 -13.60
N ASP A 35 3.46 -5.83 -13.33
CA ASP A 35 2.97 -6.57 -12.17
C ASP A 35 3.47 -5.93 -10.86
N ASP A 36 4.75 -5.58 -10.76
CA ASP A 36 5.31 -4.81 -9.62
C ASP A 36 4.50 -3.55 -9.31
N GLN A 37 4.23 -2.73 -10.34
CA GLN A 37 3.45 -1.50 -10.18
C GLN A 37 2.03 -1.81 -9.71
N ARG A 38 1.40 -2.84 -10.28
CA ARG A 38 0.03 -3.24 -9.92
C ARG A 38 -0.05 -3.77 -8.49
N VAL A 39 0.91 -4.56 -8.05
CA VAL A 39 0.95 -5.12 -6.70
C VAL A 39 1.18 -4.00 -5.67
N ARG A 40 2.07 -3.04 -5.95
CA ARG A 40 2.23 -1.85 -5.09
C ARG A 40 0.97 -0.99 -5.01
N GLN A 41 0.25 -0.80 -6.13
CA GLN A 41 -1.05 -0.11 -6.11
C GLN A 41 -2.08 -0.85 -5.26
N MET A 42 -2.12 -2.19 -5.34
CA MET A 42 -3.01 -3.01 -4.52
C MET A 42 -2.68 -2.87 -3.02
N ALA A 43 -1.39 -2.97 -2.65
CA ALA A 43 -0.96 -2.77 -1.27
C ALA A 43 -1.35 -1.38 -0.75
N CYS A 44 -1.12 -0.31 -1.52
CA CYS A 44 -1.57 1.04 -1.17
C CYS A 44 -3.08 1.12 -0.99
N SER A 45 -3.86 0.48 -1.86
CA SER A 45 -5.33 0.47 -1.73
C SER A 45 -5.81 -0.22 -0.46
N LEU A 46 -5.17 -1.33 -0.07
CA LEU A 46 -5.49 -2.06 1.15
C LEU A 46 -5.14 -1.25 2.40
N LEU A 47 -3.96 -0.62 2.42
CA LEU A 47 -3.53 0.24 3.51
C LEU A 47 -4.39 1.52 3.63
N GLY A 48 -4.82 2.08 2.49
CA GLY A 48 -5.76 3.20 2.47
C GLY A 48 -7.10 2.84 3.10
N ARG A 49 -7.62 1.62 2.83
CA ARG A 49 -8.84 1.11 3.50
C ARG A 49 -8.62 0.87 5.00
N ALA A 50 -7.50 0.27 5.37
CA ALA A 50 -7.14 0.05 6.78
C ALA A 50 -7.06 1.37 7.56
N ARG A 51 -6.42 2.39 6.97
CA ARG A 51 -6.37 3.74 7.53
C ARG A 51 -7.77 4.33 7.68
N GLY A 52 -8.58 4.29 6.62
CA GLY A 52 -9.96 4.81 6.66
C GLY A 52 -10.78 4.17 7.76
N ALA A 53 -10.67 2.85 7.94
CA ALA A 53 -11.35 2.14 9.02
C ALA A 53 -10.87 2.58 10.42
N ILE A 54 -9.57 2.81 10.61
CA ILE A 54 -9.03 3.33 11.87
C ILE A 54 -9.53 4.76 12.14
N ASP A 55 -9.53 5.63 11.13
CA ASP A 55 -10.00 7.01 11.25
C ASP A 55 -11.51 7.07 11.58
N GLU A 56 -12.31 6.17 10.99
CA GLU A 56 -13.74 6.00 11.31
C GLU A 56 -13.96 5.51 12.75
N ALA A 57 -13.21 4.48 13.17
CA ALA A 57 -13.28 3.92 14.52
C ALA A 57 -12.82 4.93 15.59
N GLU A 58 -11.78 5.71 15.29
CA GLU A 58 -11.29 6.79 16.14
C GLU A 58 -12.33 7.89 16.31
N SER A 59 -12.95 8.31 15.21
CA SER A 59 -14.01 9.31 15.22
C SER A 59 -15.24 8.83 16.01
N ALA A 60 -15.62 7.56 15.87
CA ALA A 60 -16.69 6.95 16.65
C ALA A 60 -16.33 6.90 18.14
N TYR A 61 -15.13 6.42 18.47
CA TYR A 61 -14.64 6.36 19.85
C TYR A 61 -14.69 7.71 20.55
N ARG A 62 -14.24 8.79 19.88
CA ARG A 62 -14.33 10.14 20.44
C ARG A 62 -15.76 10.59 20.68
N ARG A 63 -16.66 10.38 19.73
CA ARG A 63 -18.07 10.77 19.88
C ARG A 63 -18.76 10.06 21.04
N GLU A 64 -18.41 8.79 21.25
CA GLU A 64 -19.04 7.94 22.27
C GLU A 64 -18.45 8.17 23.67
N ASN A 65 -17.14 8.44 23.76
CA ASN A 65 -16.42 8.48 25.03
C ASN A 65 -16.06 9.90 25.52
N ILE A 66 -16.04 10.92 24.66
CA ILE A 66 -15.72 12.30 25.04
C ILE A 66 -17.02 13.09 25.19
N PRO A 67 -17.51 13.32 26.42
CA PRO A 67 -18.74 14.07 26.63
C PRO A 67 -18.57 15.53 26.25
N THR A 68 -19.69 16.21 25.96
CA THR A 68 -19.70 17.66 25.76
C THR A 68 -19.21 18.34 27.04
N PRO A 69 -18.23 19.28 26.94
CA PRO A 69 -17.71 19.99 28.12
C PRO A 69 -18.83 20.68 28.88
N THR A 70 -18.84 20.51 30.20
CA THR A 70 -19.80 21.18 31.09
C THR A 70 -19.05 22.04 32.09
N ARG A 71 -19.74 22.97 32.76
CA ARG A 71 -19.11 23.76 33.84
C ARG A 71 -18.56 22.88 34.97
N ALA A 72 -19.19 21.74 35.24
CA ALA A 72 -18.78 20.80 36.28
C ALA A 72 -17.60 19.93 35.85
N ASN A 73 -17.57 19.50 34.57
CA ASN A 73 -16.46 18.77 33.95
C ASN A 73 -16.00 19.51 32.70
N PRO A 74 -15.10 20.50 32.85
CA PRO A 74 -14.61 21.32 31.73
C PRO A 74 -13.64 20.57 30.83
N PHE A 75 -12.98 19.52 31.33
CA PHE A 75 -12.01 18.73 30.59
C PHE A 75 -12.44 17.26 30.52
N PRO A 76 -12.20 16.59 29.38
CA PRO A 76 -12.45 15.16 29.26
C PRO A 76 -11.43 14.33 30.05
N ASP A 77 -11.79 13.09 30.36
CA ASP A 77 -10.92 12.15 31.06
C ASP A 77 -9.60 11.95 30.28
N PRO A 78 -8.43 12.18 30.90
CA PRO A 78 -7.13 11.98 30.27
C PRO A 78 -6.93 10.59 29.68
N ALA A 79 -7.48 9.53 30.29
CA ALA A 79 -7.35 8.16 29.79
C ALA A 79 -8.12 7.97 28.46
N VAL A 80 -9.31 8.54 28.35
CA VAL A 80 -10.11 8.53 27.11
C VAL A 80 -9.40 9.30 26.01
N VAL A 81 -8.84 10.47 26.33
CA VAL A 81 -8.06 11.26 25.37
C VAL A 81 -6.84 10.49 24.89
N ALA A 82 -6.12 9.82 25.79
CA ALA A 82 -4.95 9.01 25.43
C ALA A 82 -5.29 7.85 24.49
N ASN A 83 -6.42 7.18 24.72
CA ASN A 83 -6.92 6.11 23.84
C ASN A 83 -7.27 6.64 22.44
N ALA A 84 -7.94 7.78 22.34
CA ALA A 84 -8.25 8.40 21.06
C ALA A 84 -6.96 8.82 20.31
N GLN A 85 -5.97 9.38 21.02
CA GLN A 85 -4.66 9.70 20.45
C GLN A 85 -3.87 8.45 20.01
N ALA A 86 -4.06 7.31 20.68
CA ALA A 86 -3.44 6.05 20.28
C ALA A 86 -4.03 5.54 18.96
N LEU A 87 -5.35 5.61 18.78
CA LEU A 87 -6.01 5.30 17.50
C LEU A 87 -5.53 6.23 16.38
N GLU A 88 -5.50 7.54 16.63
CA GLU A 88 -5.01 8.53 15.68
C GLU A 88 -3.55 8.26 15.25
N ARG A 89 -2.70 7.83 16.20
CA ARG A 89 -1.31 7.46 15.91
C ARG A 89 -1.23 6.23 15.02
N LEU A 90 -2.02 5.18 15.31
CA LEU A 90 -2.08 4.00 14.46
C LEU A 90 -2.50 4.36 13.04
N GLY A 91 -3.54 5.20 12.87
CA GLY A 91 -3.99 5.67 11.56
C GLY A 91 -2.88 6.40 10.79
N ARG A 92 -2.11 7.26 11.47
CA ARG A 92 -0.94 7.93 10.89
C ARG A 92 0.18 6.98 10.50
N GLU A 93 0.49 5.98 11.33
CA GLU A 93 1.53 4.99 11.05
C GLU A 93 1.16 4.14 9.83
N VAL A 94 -0.09 3.66 9.74
CA VAL A 94 -0.60 2.95 8.55
C VAL A 94 -0.55 3.85 7.31
N GLY A 95 -0.96 5.11 7.43
CA GLY A 95 -0.86 6.09 6.35
C GLY A 95 0.58 6.36 5.90
N GLY A 96 1.55 6.29 6.80
CA GLY A 96 2.97 6.43 6.49
C GLY A 96 3.49 5.31 5.59
N LEU A 97 3.00 4.07 5.77
CA LEU A 97 3.38 2.93 4.94
C LEU A 97 3.01 3.13 3.46
N GLU A 98 1.85 3.73 3.19
CA GLU A 98 1.43 4.04 1.81
C GLU A 98 2.42 5.00 1.14
N GLY A 99 2.87 6.04 1.89
CA GLY A 99 3.89 6.96 1.43
C GLY A 99 5.19 6.24 1.07
N LEU A 100 5.66 5.33 1.93
CA LEU A 100 6.86 4.54 1.67
C LEU A 100 6.73 3.66 0.42
N ILE A 101 5.61 2.98 0.21
CA ILE A 101 5.39 2.10 -0.95
C ILE A 101 5.41 2.90 -2.27
N ARG A 102 4.76 4.07 -2.29
CA ARG A 102 4.71 4.94 -3.47
C ARG A 102 6.09 5.44 -3.90
N HIS A 103 7.02 5.57 -2.95
CA HIS A 103 8.37 6.09 -3.17
C HIS A 103 9.43 5.00 -3.22
N GLN A 104 9.04 3.72 -3.26
CA GLN A 104 9.98 2.62 -3.43
C GLN A 104 10.72 2.76 -4.77
N PRO A 105 12.05 2.52 -4.78
CA PRO A 105 12.81 2.48 -6.01
C PRO A 105 12.24 1.42 -6.97
N VAL A 106 12.42 1.68 -8.26
CA VAL A 106 12.02 0.78 -9.34
C VAL A 106 13.26 0.37 -10.13
N PRO A 107 13.32 -0.88 -10.64
CA PRO A 107 14.39 -1.29 -11.54
C PRO A 107 14.50 -0.35 -12.75
N GLU A 108 15.65 0.30 -12.92
CA GLU A 108 15.90 1.21 -14.04
C GLU A 108 15.86 0.47 -15.39
N ASN A 109 15.26 1.08 -16.40
CA ASN A 109 15.22 0.57 -17.78
C ASN A 109 16.46 1.05 -18.57
N ASP A 110 17.66 0.91 -18.00
CA ASP A 110 18.90 1.29 -18.70
C ASP A 110 19.27 0.24 -19.76
N ARG A 111 19.18 0.66 -21.02
CA ARG A 111 19.49 -0.18 -22.19
C ARG A 111 20.97 -0.51 -22.32
N MET A 112 21.87 0.28 -21.72
CA MET A 112 23.32 0.08 -21.85
C MET A 112 23.85 -1.02 -20.93
N THR A 113 23.26 -1.17 -19.74
CA THR A 113 23.69 -2.13 -18.71
C THR A 113 22.79 -3.37 -18.60
N GLN A 114 21.66 -3.40 -19.31
CA GLN A 114 20.71 -4.53 -19.38
C GLN A 114 21.37 -5.88 -19.72
N ARG A 115 22.48 -5.89 -20.46
CA ARG A 115 23.18 -7.11 -20.87
C ARG A 115 23.96 -7.80 -19.75
N TYR A 116 24.20 -7.12 -18.63
CA TYR A 116 25.06 -7.59 -17.53
C TYR A 116 24.30 -7.85 -16.23
N ARG A 117 22.99 -7.57 -16.15
CA ARG A 117 22.16 -7.84 -14.97
C ARG A 117 21.23 -9.04 -15.23
N LEU A 118 21.09 -9.91 -14.23
CA LEU A 118 20.08 -10.98 -14.14
C LEU A 118 18.68 -10.38 -13.89
N GLU A 119 18.27 -9.43 -14.74
CA GLU A 119 17.10 -8.57 -14.52
C GLU A 119 15.81 -9.35 -14.27
N ALA A 120 15.57 -10.42 -15.04
CA ALA A 120 14.41 -11.29 -14.84
C ALA A 120 14.42 -11.99 -13.46
N ALA A 121 15.58 -12.44 -12.99
CA ALA A 121 15.70 -13.07 -11.67
C ALA A 121 15.51 -12.05 -10.53
N THR A 122 16.08 -10.85 -10.68
CA THR A 122 15.85 -9.73 -9.76
C THR A 122 14.37 -9.37 -9.69
N LEU A 123 13.71 -9.21 -10.84
CA LEU A 123 12.29 -8.91 -10.91
C LEU A 123 11.42 -10.01 -10.30
N ALA A 124 11.78 -11.29 -10.48
CA ALA A 124 11.09 -12.40 -9.83
C ALA A 124 11.21 -12.36 -8.30
N THR A 125 12.40 -12.10 -7.75
CA THR A 125 12.59 -11.94 -6.30
C THR A 125 11.84 -10.73 -5.74
N LEU A 126 11.74 -9.63 -6.51
CA LEU A 126 10.92 -8.49 -6.13
C LEU A 126 9.43 -8.85 -6.09
N ALA A 127 8.95 -9.62 -7.06
CA ALA A 127 7.57 -10.09 -7.08
C ALA A 127 7.20 -10.95 -5.84
N GLU A 128 8.12 -11.78 -5.34
CA GLU A 128 7.91 -12.54 -4.10
C GLU A 128 7.75 -11.61 -2.89
N LYS A 129 8.59 -10.57 -2.77
CA LYS A 129 8.49 -9.57 -1.69
C LYS A 129 7.18 -8.78 -1.79
N ASP A 130 6.76 -8.44 -3.00
CA ASP A 130 5.53 -7.71 -3.25
C ASP A 130 4.28 -8.54 -2.92
N ALA A 131 4.30 -9.85 -3.18
CA ALA A 131 3.23 -10.75 -2.77
C ALA A 131 3.10 -10.80 -1.24
N VAL A 132 4.22 -10.88 -0.52
CA VAL A 132 4.24 -10.81 0.95
C VAL A 132 3.68 -9.47 1.44
N LEU A 133 4.07 -8.36 0.80
CA LEU A 133 3.59 -7.02 1.14
C LEU A 133 2.06 -6.91 1.02
N VAL A 134 1.47 -7.43 -0.06
CA VAL A 134 0.01 -7.45 -0.23
C VAL A 134 -0.66 -8.33 0.83
N GLY A 135 -0.11 -9.50 1.11
CA GLY A 135 -0.64 -10.38 2.16
C GLY A 135 -0.65 -9.70 3.54
N GLN A 136 0.44 -9.04 3.90
CA GLN A 136 0.54 -8.29 5.16
C GLN A 136 -0.44 -7.09 5.20
N ALA A 137 -0.58 -6.35 4.10
CA ALA A 137 -1.52 -5.25 4.00
C ALA A 137 -2.97 -5.71 4.12
N GLU A 138 -3.31 -6.86 3.52
CA GLU A 138 -4.64 -7.48 3.63
C GLU A 138 -4.93 -7.96 5.05
N LEU A 139 -3.97 -8.61 5.70
CA LEU A 139 -4.11 -9.02 7.10
C LEU A 139 -4.32 -7.80 8.01
N LEU A 140 -3.51 -6.76 7.85
CA LEU A 140 -3.65 -5.52 8.61
C LEU A 140 -5.04 -4.88 8.40
N ARG A 141 -5.51 -4.81 7.14
CA ARG A 141 -6.87 -4.35 6.81
C ARG A 141 -7.92 -5.20 7.53
N SER A 142 -7.80 -6.52 7.48
CA SER A 142 -8.77 -7.43 8.09
C SER A 142 -8.86 -7.30 9.62
N LEU A 143 -7.78 -6.89 10.29
CA LEU A 143 -7.74 -6.68 11.73
C LEU A 143 -8.48 -5.40 12.19
N VAL A 144 -8.70 -4.45 11.28
CA VAL A 144 -9.23 -3.11 11.64
C VAL A 144 -10.54 -2.78 10.93
N GLU A 145 -10.81 -3.37 9.77
CA GLU A 145 -12.00 -3.02 8.98
C GLU A 145 -13.29 -3.53 9.64
N GLY A 146 -14.19 -2.59 9.94
CA GLY A 146 -15.45 -2.88 10.65
C GLY A 146 -15.28 -3.16 12.15
N VAL A 147 -14.09 -2.91 12.71
CA VAL A 147 -13.78 -3.15 14.13
C VAL A 147 -13.92 -1.86 14.94
N ALA A 148 -14.54 -1.95 16.12
CA ALA A 148 -14.69 -0.80 17.02
C ALA A 148 -13.36 -0.34 17.62
N GLY A 149 -13.26 0.95 17.99
CA GLY A 149 -12.03 1.56 18.49
C GLY A 149 -11.45 0.85 19.73
N GLU A 150 -12.29 0.40 20.65
CA GLU A 150 -11.89 -0.36 21.84
C GLU A 150 -11.23 -1.69 21.48
N ALA A 151 -11.79 -2.40 20.49
CA ALA A 151 -11.24 -3.67 20.03
C ALA A 151 -9.93 -3.47 19.24
N ILE A 152 -9.82 -2.40 18.47
CA ILE A 152 -8.55 -1.99 17.84
C ILE A 152 -7.49 -1.70 18.92
N LEU A 153 -7.84 -0.98 19.98
CA LEU A 153 -6.94 -0.70 21.09
C LEU A 153 -6.52 -1.97 21.84
N ALA A 154 -7.43 -2.93 22.02
CA ALA A 154 -7.12 -4.22 22.63
C ALA A 154 -6.10 -5.02 21.79
N ASN A 155 -6.20 -4.94 20.46
CA ASN A 155 -5.28 -5.60 19.52
C ASN A 155 -4.11 -4.72 19.05
N LYS A 156 -3.89 -3.56 19.68
CA LYS A 156 -2.90 -2.55 19.27
C LYS A 156 -1.50 -3.14 19.03
N ARG A 157 -1.04 -4.04 19.91
CA ARG A 157 0.28 -4.66 19.80
C ARG A 157 0.43 -5.53 18.55
N GLU A 158 -0.64 -6.24 18.16
CA GLU A 158 -0.65 -7.06 16.95
C GLU A 158 -0.62 -6.16 15.70
N ILE A 159 -1.39 -5.07 15.70
CA ILE A 159 -1.40 -4.06 14.63
C ILE A 159 -0.01 -3.42 14.48
N GLU A 160 0.63 -3.02 15.59
CA GLU A 160 2.02 -2.50 15.59
C GLU A 160 3.01 -3.52 15.05
N THR A 161 2.82 -4.81 15.36
CA THR A 161 3.64 -5.90 14.82
C THR A 161 3.45 -6.03 13.31
N GLY A 162 2.22 -5.90 12.82
CA GLY A 162 1.91 -5.88 11.39
C GLY A 162 2.56 -4.70 10.66
N ILE A 163 2.48 -3.49 11.23
CA ILE A 163 3.15 -2.28 10.71
C ILE A 163 4.67 -2.47 10.63
N ALA A 164 5.27 -3.05 11.68
CA ALA A 164 6.70 -3.34 11.72
C ALA A 164 7.11 -4.39 10.66
N ALA A 165 6.30 -5.43 10.48
CA ALA A 165 6.53 -6.47 9.46
C ALA A 165 6.50 -5.87 8.04
N ILE A 166 5.50 -5.04 7.74
CA ILE A 166 5.41 -4.34 6.45
C ILE A 166 6.63 -3.45 6.23
N THR A 167 7.03 -2.69 7.26
CA THR A 167 8.22 -1.82 7.21
C THR A 167 9.49 -2.64 6.94
N SER A 168 9.64 -3.82 7.54
CA SER A 168 10.78 -4.71 7.30
C SER A 168 10.80 -5.19 5.84
N THR A 169 9.66 -5.66 5.33
CA THR A 169 9.54 -6.12 3.93
C THR A 169 9.88 -5.01 2.94
N LEU A 170 9.48 -3.76 3.22
CA LEU A 170 9.83 -2.60 2.40
C LEU A 170 11.33 -2.28 2.41
N ARG A 171 12.00 -2.43 3.56
CA ARG A 171 13.45 -2.25 3.67
C ARG A 171 14.21 -3.36 2.96
N ASP A 172 13.77 -4.60 3.10
CA ASP A 172 14.37 -5.76 2.42
C ASP A 172 14.25 -5.64 0.91
N ARG A 173 13.11 -5.13 0.43
CA ARG A 173 12.89 -4.82 -0.99
C ARG A 173 13.84 -3.72 -1.46
N GLN A 174 13.94 -2.61 -0.72
CA GLN A 174 14.83 -1.50 -1.08
C GLN A 174 16.30 -1.93 -1.12
N THR A 175 16.73 -2.75 -0.16
CA THR A 175 18.11 -3.27 -0.08
C THR A 175 18.45 -4.14 -1.28
N PHE A 176 17.47 -4.86 -1.82
CA PHE A 176 17.67 -5.70 -3.01
C PHE A 176 17.85 -4.90 -4.31
N LEU A 177 17.51 -3.61 -4.30
CA LEU A 177 17.63 -2.70 -5.43
C LEU A 177 18.88 -1.79 -5.36
N LEU A 178 19.58 -1.77 -4.22
CA LEU A 178 20.81 -0.99 -3.97
C LEU A 178 22.05 -1.89 -4.13
#